data_AF-A0A401NFW2-F1
#
_entry.id   AF-A0A401NFW2-F1
#
_cell.length_a   1.000
_cell.length_b   1.000
_cell.length_c   1.000
_cell.angle_alpha   90.00
_cell.angle_beta   90.00
_cell.angle_gamma   90.00
#
_symmetry.space_group_name_H-M   'P 1'
#
loop_
_entity.id
_entity.type
_entity.pdbx_description
1 polymer ?
#
loop_
_entity_poly.entity_id
_entity_poly.type
_entity_poly.pdbx_seq_one_letter_code
_entity_poly.pdbx_strand_id
1 'polypeptide(L)'
;MHLHQVLTGAVNPGDNCYSVGGVADIPFTAYASGCDIVILGSDFECVQIIPGAKHGNIQVGCVECSLQQGRIAASYGNTVCIFEPVPVSHYKRKL
;
A
#
# COMPACT_ATOMS: atom_id res chain seq x y z
N MET A 1 -9.60 29.01 -17.41
CA MET A 1 -9.35 27.75 -16.68
C MET A 1 -8.20 27.04 -17.37
N HIS A 2 -7.04 26.91 -16.72
CA HIS A 2 -5.99 26.02 -17.22
C HIS A 2 -6.32 24.60 -16.74
N LEU A 3 -6.37 23.63 -17.66
CA LEU A 3 -6.57 22.23 -17.28
C LEU A 3 -5.30 21.73 -16.59
N HIS A 4 -5.37 21.58 -15.29
CA HIS A 4 -4.38 20.82 -14.54
C HIS A 4 -4.80 19.35 -14.59
N GLN A 5 -3.92 18.49 -15.08
CA GLN A 5 -4.11 17.06 -14.99
C GLN A 5 -3.90 16.63 -13.53
N VAL A 6 -4.89 15.97 -12.95
CA VAL A 6 -4.75 15.29 -11.66
C VAL A 6 -4.34 13.86 -11.95
N LEU A 7 -3.08 13.52 -11.66
CA LEU A 7 -2.61 12.13 -11.66
C LEU A 7 -2.93 11.52 -10.30
N THR A 8 -3.98 10.71 -10.23
CA THR A 8 -4.31 9.94 -9.02
C THR A 8 -3.39 8.73 -8.89
N GLY A 9 -3.01 8.35 -7.67
CA GLY A 9 -2.18 7.18 -7.42
C GLY A 9 -0.67 7.46 -7.40
N ALA A 10 -0.25 8.72 -7.43
CA ALA A 10 1.15 9.10 -7.23
C ALA A 10 1.61 8.79 -5.81
N VAL A 11 2.89 8.44 -5.66
CA VAL A 11 3.51 8.26 -4.34
C VAL A 11 3.48 9.57 -3.55
N ASN A 12 3.25 9.48 -2.25
CA ASN A 12 3.33 10.62 -1.34
C ASN A 12 4.72 11.25 -1.38
N PRO A 13 4.82 12.58 -1.19
CA PRO A 13 6.10 13.24 -1.02
C PRO A 13 6.70 12.88 0.34
N GLY A 14 8.03 12.79 0.40
CA GLY A 14 8.77 12.49 1.62
C GLY A 14 9.66 11.25 1.49
N ASP A 15 10.39 10.95 2.56
CA ASP A 15 11.26 9.79 2.64
C ASP A 15 10.46 8.54 3.06
N ASN A 16 10.88 7.37 2.58
CA ASN A 16 10.29 6.07 2.96
C ASN A 16 8.78 5.96 2.68
N CYS A 17 8.29 6.62 1.62
CA CYS A 17 6.91 6.50 1.17
C CYS A 17 6.66 5.25 0.29
N TYR A 18 7.67 4.38 0.13
CA TYR A 18 7.55 3.07 -0.48
C TYR A 18 8.53 2.09 0.18
N SER A 19 8.22 0.80 0.09
CA SER A 19 9.11 -0.27 0.54
C SER A 19 8.83 -1.56 -0.26
N VAL A 20 9.84 -2.40 -0.38
CA VAL A 20 9.75 -3.70 -1.08
C VAL A 20 9.67 -4.79 -0.03
N GLY A 21 8.63 -5.61 -0.11
CA GLY A 21 8.41 -6.76 0.77
C GLY A 21 8.36 -8.07 0.01
N GLY A 22 8.14 -9.15 0.75
CA GLY A 22 7.95 -10.47 0.15
C GLY A 22 7.00 -11.35 0.94
N VAL A 23 6.20 -12.15 0.22
CA VAL A 23 5.39 -13.25 0.76
C VAL A 23 5.85 -14.52 0.08
N ALA A 24 6.33 -15.51 0.84
CA ALA A 24 6.81 -16.78 0.28
C ALA A 24 7.80 -16.58 -0.89
N ASP A 25 8.78 -15.68 -0.69
CA ASP A 25 9.82 -15.29 -1.66
C ASP A 25 9.30 -14.61 -2.95
N ILE A 26 8.01 -14.27 -3.02
CA ILE A 26 7.44 -13.48 -4.12
C ILE A 26 7.48 -11.99 -3.72
N PRO A 27 8.22 -11.13 -4.45
CA PRO A 27 8.37 -9.74 -4.10
C PRO A 27 7.15 -8.90 -4.48
N PHE A 28 6.83 -7.92 -3.65
CA PHE A 28 5.84 -6.88 -3.92
C PHE A 28 6.40 -5.50 -3.55
N THR A 29 5.86 -4.45 -4.16
CA THR A 29 6.15 -3.07 -3.77
C THR A 29 4.92 -2.47 -3.11
N ALA A 30 5.05 -1.95 -1.89
CA ALA A 30 3.99 -1.16 -1.27
C ALA A 30 4.40 0.32 -1.25
N TYR A 31 3.47 1.22 -1.57
CA TYR A 31 3.72 2.65 -1.51
C TYR A 31 2.51 3.43 -1.00
N ALA A 32 2.79 4.56 -0.37
CA ALA A 32 1.81 5.49 0.16
C ALA A 32 1.23 6.36 -0.96
N SER A 33 -0.09 6.41 -1.11
CA SER A 33 -0.80 7.28 -2.06
C SER A 33 -1.95 7.97 -1.34
N GLY A 34 -1.75 9.23 -0.96
CA GLY A 34 -2.63 9.94 -0.03
C GLY A 34 -2.73 9.21 1.30
N CYS A 35 -3.94 8.82 1.68
CA CYS A 35 -4.21 7.99 2.86
C CYS A 35 -4.18 6.48 2.59
N ASP A 36 -4.08 6.07 1.33
CA ASP A 36 -4.10 4.65 0.96
C ASP A 36 -2.68 4.08 0.87
N ILE A 37 -2.58 2.76 1.02
CA ILE A 37 -1.37 2.01 0.66
C ILE A 37 -1.70 1.20 -0.58
N VAL A 38 -0.96 1.42 -1.65
CA VAL A 38 -1.08 0.66 -2.90
C VAL A 38 -0.02 -0.42 -2.91
N ILE A 39 -0.42 -1.64 -3.22
CA ILE A 39 0.45 -2.81 -3.33
C ILE A 39 0.53 -3.21 -4.80
N LEU A 40 1.74 -3.23 -5.33
CA LEU A 40 2.06 -3.63 -6.69
C LEU A 40 2.73 -5.01 -6.70
N GLY A 41 2.38 -5.81 -7.71
CA GLY A 41 3.11 -7.03 -8.04
C GLY A 41 4.52 -6.73 -8.54
N SER A 42 5.30 -7.78 -8.79
CA SER A 42 6.67 -7.64 -9.32
C SER A 42 6.71 -7.06 -10.74
N ASP A 43 5.58 -7.08 -11.44
CA ASP A 43 5.33 -6.48 -12.76
C ASP A 43 4.82 -5.03 -12.68
N PHE A 44 4.77 -4.44 -11.48
CA PHE A 44 4.22 -3.11 -11.18
C PHE A 44 2.71 -2.97 -11.43
N GLU A 45 1.98 -4.06 -11.64
CA GLU A 45 0.51 -4.03 -11.69
C GLU A 45 -0.08 -3.91 -10.28
N CYS A 46 -1.14 -3.10 -10.13
CA CYS A 46 -1.80 -2.91 -8.85
C CYS A 46 -2.59 -4.16 -8.45
N VAL A 47 -2.11 -4.88 -7.44
CA VAL A 47 -2.73 -6.12 -6.96
C VAL A 47 -3.69 -5.91 -5.79
N GLN A 48 -3.45 -4.88 -4.96
CA GLN A 48 -4.30 -4.57 -3.82
C GLN A 48 -4.17 -3.10 -3.40
N ILE A 49 -5.24 -2.55 -2.83
CA ILE A 49 -5.23 -1.26 -2.14
C ILE A 49 -5.71 -1.49 -0.70
N ILE A 50 -4.96 -1.00 0.27
CA ILE A 50 -5.38 -0.91 1.67
C ILE A 50 -5.96 0.50 1.89
N PRO A 51 -7.29 0.62 2.06
CA PRO A 51 -7.94 1.92 2.11
C PRO A 51 -7.72 2.65 3.44
N GLY A 52 -7.30 3.91 3.36
CA GLY A 52 -7.10 4.84 4.47
C GLY A 52 -8.37 5.28 5.18
N ALA A 53 -9.55 5.03 4.61
CA ALA A 53 -10.84 5.40 5.19
C ALA A 53 -11.05 4.81 6.60
N LYS A 54 -10.48 3.63 6.87
CA LYS A 54 -10.51 3.00 8.20
C LYS A 54 -9.52 3.61 9.20
N HIS A 55 -8.64 4.48 8.73
CA HIS A 55 -7.58 5.16 9.47
C HIS A 55 -7.80 6.68 9.54
N GLY A 56 -9.06 7.12 9.44
CA GLY A 56 -9.45 8.53 9.54
C GLY A 56 -9.10 9.38 8.32
N ASN A 57 -8.77 8.75 7.18
CA ASN A 57 -8.25 9.43 5.98
C ASN A 57 -6.97 10.25 6.26
N ILE A 58 -6.21 9.85 7.27
CA ILE A 58 -4.91 10.47 7.57
C ILE A 58 -3.94 10.04 6.47
N GLN A 59 -3.15 10.99 5.95
CA GLN A 59 -2.13 10.67 4.96
C GLN A 59 -1.10 9.69 5.53
N VAL A 60 -0.71 8.71 4.73
CA VAL A 60 0.35 7.77 5.11
C VAL A 60 1.69 8.50 5.04
N GLY A 61 2.39 8.56 6.18
CA GLY A 61 3.68 9.26 6.28
C GLY A 61 4.86 8.44 5.77
N CYS A 62 4.89 7.16 6.12
CA CYS A 62 5.90 6.21 5.68
C CYS A 62 5.35 4.79 5.66
N VAL A 63 5.98 3.92 4.86
CA VAL A 63 5.65 2.51 4.69
C VAL A 63 6.94 1.70 4.76
N GLU A 64 6.92 0.60 5.52
CA GLU A 64 8.03 -0.37 5.55
C GLU A 64 7.50 -1.80 5.47
N CYS A 65 8.14 -2.65 4.67
CA CYS A 65 7.68 -4.01 4.42
C CYS A 65 8.65 -5.07 4.95
N SER A 66 8.09 -6.17 5.46
CA SER A 66 8.87 -7.37 5.76
C SER A 66 9.23 -8.11 4.48
N LEU A 67 10.49 -8.50 4.35
CA LEU A 67 11.01 -9.25 3.20
C LEU A 67 10.48 -10.69 3.11
N GLN A 68 10.00 -11.28 4.22
CA GLN A 68 9.63 -12.70 4.26
C GLN A 68 8.19 -12.95 4.72
N GLN A 69 7.69 -12.15 5.66
CA GLN A 69 6.37 -12.39 6.28
C GLN A 69 5.25 -11.63 5.58
N GLY A 70 5.56 -10.80 4.59
CA GLY A 70 4.60 -9.95 3.88
C GLY A 70 3.89 -8.90 4.73
N ARG A 71 4.39 -8.64 5.93
CA ARG A 71 3.83 -7.61 6.81
C ARG A 71 4.17 -6.23 6.27
N ILE A 72 3.24 -5.30 6.40
CA ILE A 72 3.42 -3.90 6.04
C ILE A 72 3.19 -3.05 7.28
N ALA A 73 4.19 -2.27 7.68
CA ALA A 73 4.07 -1.23 8.69
C ALA A 73 3.80 0.10 7.99
N ALA A 74 2.81 0.86 8.45
CA ALA A 74 2.54 2.20 7.91
C ALA A 74 2.17 3.18 9.01
N SER A 75 2.67 4.41 8.88
CA SER A 75 2.34 5.50 9.80
C SER A 75 1.16 6.34 9.31
N TYR A 76 0.19 6.53 10.20
CA TYR A 76 -0.95 7.42 10.04
C TYR A 76 -0.88 8.47 11.15
N GLY A 77 -0.21 9.59 10.89
CA GLY A 77 0.03 10.63 11.89
C GLY A 77 0.86 10.10 13.07
N ASN A 78 0.26 9.99 14.25
CA ASN A 78 0.91 9.51 15.47
C ASN A 78 0.71 8.00 15.75
N THR A 79 0.05 7.29 14.82
CA THR A 79 -0.26 5.86 14.96
C THR A 79 0.48 5.06 13.91
N VAL A 80 0.99 3.88 14.29
CA VAL A 80 1.56 2.90 13.35
C VAL A 80 0.62 1.70 13.27
N CYS A 81 0.21 1.34 12.07
CA CYS A 81 -0.58 0.14 11.79
C CYS A 81 0.31 -0.93 11.17
N ILE A 82 0.15 -2.18 11.61
CA ILE A 82 0.78 -3.35 11.01
C ILE A 82 -0.30 -4.15 10.30
N PHE A 83 -0.13 -4.35 8.99
CA PHE A 83 -1.00 -5.17 8.15
C PHE A 83 -0.32 -6.51 7.89
N GLU A 84 -1.09 -7.59 8.00
CA GLU A 84 -0.61 -8.94 7.74
C GLU A 84 -1.25 -9.52 6.47
N PRO A 85 -0.52 -10.32 5.68
CA PRO A 85 -1.09 -10.97 4.52
C PRO A 85 -2.10 -12.04 4.97
N VAL A 86 -3.29 -12.01 4.39
CA VAL A 86 -4.33 -13.02 4.65
C VAL A 86 -4.31 -14.02 3.50
N PRO A 87 -4.20 -15.34 3.77
CA PRO A 87 -4.35 -16.35 2.73
C PRO A 87 -5.70 -16.19 2.05
N VAL A 88 -5.70 -15.98 0.73
CA VAL A 88 -6.94 -15.94 -0.05
C VAL A 88 -7.47 -17.36 -0.14
N SER A 89 -8.32 -17.76 0.81
CA SER A 89 -9.06 -19.01 0.77
C SER A 89 -10.10 -18.95 -0.35
N HIS A 90 -9.68 -19.11 -1.61
CA HIS A 90 -10.53 -19.31 -2.80
C HIS A 90 -11.93 -18.63 -2.70
N TYR A 91 -11.99 -17.34 -2.40
CA TYR A 91 -13.26 -16.62 -2.48
C TYR A 91 -13.60 -16.55 -3.96
N LYS A 92 -14.54 -17.40 -4.37
CA LYS A 92 -15.07 -17.46 -5.73
C LYS A 92 -15.27 -16.04 -6.24
N ARG A 93 -14.58 -15.68 -7.32
CA ARG A 93 -14.98 -14.58 -8.20
C ARG A 93 -16.44 -14.84 -8.56
N LYS A 94 -17.38 -14.09 -7.96
CA LYS A 94 -18.67 -13.90 -8.60
C LYS A 94 -18.42 -12.94 -9.75
N LEU A 95 -18.42 -13.51 -10.96
CA LEU A 95 -18.72 -12.79 -12.19
C LEU A 95 -20.06 -12.08 -12.07
#